data_AF-A0A241VUM5-F1
#
_entry.id   AF-A0A241VUM5-F1
#
_cell.length_a   1.000
_cell.length_b   1.000
_cell.length_c   1.000
_cell.angle_alpha   90.00
_cell.angle_beta   90.00
_cell.angle_gamma   90.00
#
_symmetry.space_group_name_H-M   'P 1'
#
loop_
_entity.id
_entity.type
_entity.pdbx_description
1 polymer ?
#
loop_
_entity_poly.entity_id
_entity_poly.type
_entity_poly.pdbx_seq_one_letter_code
_entity_poly.pdbx_strand_id
1 'polypeptide(L)'
;MTNKELLEIIKRLGWKNINRDGDMISILYLQDRVIKLLPYIKKRASSDLYFDLGASLGREDFSRATMHIRKRRERNPFSYILQHDENISVLFVEEITESFVVNEINDVIDWAKAQDLQPGIDEYAALPTGSLGIYPLYHLAALAVNKDQVTLLNYLNHFKAGDRLDFVPYITQEYIERAYEIACK
;
A
#
# COMPACT_ATOMS: atom_id res chain seq x y z
N MET A 1 19.03 -11.25 18.18
CA MET A 1 18.73 -11.15 16.74
C MET A 1 19.10 -9.76 16.19
N THR A 2 19.60 -9.70 14.96
CA THR A 2 19.93 -8.48 14.19
C THR A 2 18.91 -8.24 13.08
N ASN A 3 18.87 -7.02 12.52
CA ASN A 3 18.03 -6.72 11.34
C ASN A 3 18.34 -7.63 10.13
N LYS A 4 19.60 -8.03 9.93
CA LYS A 4 19.97 -8.94 8.85
C LYS A 4 19.35 -10.32 9.04
N GLU A 5 19.41 -10.85 10.27
CA GLU A 5 18.80 -12.15 10.62
C GLU A 5 17.28 -12.11 10.46
N LEU A 6 16.63 -11.03 10.93
CA LEU A 6 15.19 -10.79 10.75
C LEU A 6 14.79 -10.83 9.26
N LEU A 7 15.52 -10.13 8.40
CA LEU A 7 15.24 -10.09 6.97
C LEU A 7 15.43 -11.45 6.29
N GLU A 8 16.41 -12.25 6.72
CA GLU A 8 16.58 -13.61 6.21
C GLU A 8 15.45 -14.54 6.66
N ILE A 9 14.94 -14.40 7.90
CA ILE A 9 13.74 -15.14 8.36
C ILE A 9 12.53 -14.77 7.48
N ILE A 10 12.25 -13.48 7.33
CA ILE A 10 11.14 -12.98 6.51
C ILE A 10 11.23 -13.50 5.07
N LYS A 11 12.44 -13.49 4.49
CA LYS A 11 12.68 -14.03 3.15
C LYS A 11 12.42 -15.54 3.06
N ARG A 12 12.82 -16.33 4.07
CA ARG A 12 12.53 -17.78 4.12
C ARG A 12 11.04 -18.08 4.20
N LEU A 13 10.25 -17.18 4.79
CA LEU A 13 8.79 -17.27 4.83
C LEU A 13 8.12 -16.87 3.50
N GLY A 14 8.90 -16.62 2.43
CA GLY A 14 8.39 -16.35 1.09
C GLY A 14 8.19 -14.87 0.76
N TRP A 15 8.58 -13.96 1.65
CA TRP A 15 8.48 -12.52 1.41
C TRP A 15 9.60 -12.00 0.51
N LYS A 16 9.30 -10.99 -0.30
CA LYS A 16 10.29 -10.28 -1.12
C LYS A 16 10.77 -9.03 -0.37
N ASN A 17 12.04 -9.04 0.05
CA ASN A 17 12.69 -7.87 0.65
C ASN A 17 13.13 -6.88 -0.44
N ILE A 18 12.89 -5.60 -0.23
CA ILE A 18 13.23 -4.50 -1.12
C ILE A 18 13.87 -3.40 -0.26
N ASN A 19 15.03 -2.91 -0.69
CA ASN A 19 15.61 -1.70 -0.12
C ASN A 19 15.05 -0.49 -0.89
N ARG A 20 14.43 0.44 -0.16
CA ARG A 20 13.88 1.67 -0.71
C ARG A 20 14.47 2.86 0.03
N ASP A 21 15.40 3.54 -0.63
CA ASP A 21 15.99 4.78 -0.14
C ASP A 21 16.57 4.68 1.28
N GLY A 22 17.05 3.48 1.67
CA GLY A 22 17.58 3.19 3.00
C GLY A 22 16.62 2.40 3.91
N ASP A 23 15.32 2.40 3.60
CA ASP A 23 14.31 1.64 4.34
C ASP A 23 14.15 0.23 3.77
N MET A 24 14.25 -0.77 4.63
CA MET A 24 13.98 -2.15 4.25
C MET A 24 12.48 -2.43 4.37
N ILE A 25 11.86 -2.80 3.25
CA ILE A 25 10.46 -3.21 3.19
C ILE A 25 10.38 -4.67 2.76
N SER A 26 9.37 -5.39 3.24
CA SER A 26 9.11 -6.77 2.82
C SER A 26 7.70 -6.87 2.26
N ILE A 27 7.55 -7.53 1.10
CA ILE A 27 6.27 -7.64 0.40
C ILE A 27 5.87 -9.10 0.24
N LEU A 28 4.62 -9.42 0.57
CA LEU A 28 3.98 -10.69 0.27
C LEU A 28 2.78 -10.45 -0.64
N TYR A 29 2.72 -11.20 -1.74
CA TYR A 29 1.55 -11.23 -2.62
C TYR A 29 0.70 -12.42 -2.23
N LEU A 30 -0.56 -12.17 -1.88
CA LEU A 30 -1.61 -13.17 -1.77
C LEU A 30 -2.45 -13.14 -3.06
N GLN A 31 -3.53 -13.92 -3.11
CA GLN A 31 -4.33 -14.07 -4.33
C GLN A 31 -4.97 -12.75 -4.82
N ASP A 32 -5.49 -11.93 -3.90
CA ASP A 32 -6.22 -10.69 -4.20
C ASP A 32 -5.63 -9.44 -3.53
N ARG A 33 -4.68 -9.63 -2.63
CA ARG A 33 -4.13 -8.59 -1.75
C ARG A 33 -2.63 -8.68 -1.62
N VAL A 34 -2.03 -7.56 -1.25
CA VAL A 34 -0.60 -7.39 -1.06
C VAL A 34 -0.37 -6.91 0.37
N ILE A 35 0.56 -7.54 1.08
CA ILE A 35 0.99 -7.11 2.41
C ILE A 35 2.35 -6.47 2.28
N LYS A 36 2.53 -5.31 2.92
CA LYS A 36 3.81 -4.66 3.11
C LYS A 36 4.15 -4.65 4.59
N LEU A 37 5.35 -5.11 4.92
CA LEU A 37 5.97 -4.96 6.24
C LEU A 37 7.06 -3.89 6.20
N LEU A 38 7.20 -3.21 7.33
CA LEU A 38 8.31 -2.35 7.70
C LEU A 38 9.02 -2.95 8.94
N PRO A 39 9.71 -4.10 8.77
CA PRO A 39 10.31 -4.81 9.88
C PRO A 39 11.57 -4.10 10.38
N TYR A 40 11.70 -3.92 11.69
CA TYR A 40 12.92 -3.33 12.26
C TYR A 40 13.17 -3.76 13.70
N ILE A 41 14.46 -3.98 14.02
CA ILE A 41 14.95 -4.19 15.38
C ILE A 41 15.89 -3.05 15.77
N LYS A 42 15.66 -2.44 16.93
CA LYS A 42 16.54 -1.45 17.55
C LYS A 42 17.02 -1.90 18.91
N LYS A 43 18.31 -1.72 19.20
CA LYS A 43 18.83 -1.82 20.57
C LYS A 43 18.74 -0.46 21.25
N ARG A 44 18.15 -0.38 22.46
CA ARG A 44 18.19 0.83 23.29
C ARG A 44 19.36 0.79 24.27
N ALA A 45 19.66 1.94 24.88
CA ALA A 45 20.76 2.10 25.82
C ALA A 45 20.66 1.15 27.05
N SER A 46 19.45 0.74 27.42
CA SER A 46 19.11 -0.12 28.56
C SER A 46 19.25 -1.63 28.31
N SER A 47 20.00 -2.05 27.28
CA SER A 47 20.09 -3.44 26.78
C SER A 47 18.81 -4.05 26.19
N ASP A 48 17.65 -3.43 26.41
CA ASP A 48 16.39 -3.85 25.80
C ASP A 48 16.41 -3.80 24.26
N LEU A 49 15.76 -4.79 23.65
CA LEU A 49 15.46 -4.80 22.23
C LEU A 49 14.07 -4.23 21.99
N TYR A 50 13.95 -3.43 20.93
CA TYR A 50 12.71 -2.93 20.38
C TYR A 50 12.49 -3.64 19.05
N PHE A 51 11.38 -4.35 18.93
CA PHE A 51 10.91 -4.96 17.69
C PHE A 51 9.73 -4.15 17.14
N ASP A 52 9.73 -3.91 15.84
CA ASP A 52 8.63 -3.28 15.11
C ASP A 52 8.32 -4.09 13.86
N LEU A 53 7.03 -4.33 13.65
CA LEU A 53 6.49 -5.03 12.51
C LEU A 53 5.32 -4.25 11.90
N GLY A 54 5.51 -2.95 11.67
CA GLY A 54 4.52 -2.12 10.99
C GLY A 54 4.03 -2.77 9.69
N ALA A 55 2.73 -3.03 9.62
CA ALA A 55 2.11 -3.74 8.50
C ALA A 55 1.07 -2.86 7.80
N SER A 56 1.00 -2.99 6.48
CA SER A 56 -0.01 -2.32 5.66
C SER A 56 -0.54 -3.29 4.62
N LEU A 57 -1.83 -3.13 4.29
CA LEU A 57 -2.56 -3.98 3.38
C LEU A 57 -3.12 -3.17 2.22
N GLY A 58 -3.08 -3.74 1.02
CA GLY A 58 -3.67 -3.16 -0.17
C GLY A 58 -4.19 -4.25 -1.10
N ARG A 59 -5.00 -3.85 -2.08
CA ARG A 59 -5.44 -4.76 -3.14
C ARG A 59 -4.50 -4.72 -4.34
N GLU A 60 -4.35 -5.86 -4.99
CA GLU A 60 -3.45 -5.98 -6.14
C GLU A 60 -3.96 -5.16 -7.34
N ASP A 61 -5.26 -5.27 -7.66
CA ASP A 61 -5.88 -4.55 -8.78
C ASP A 61 -5.80 -3.03 -8.62
N PHE A 62 -6.06 -2.52 -7.41
CA PHE A 62 -5.90 -1.11 -7.07
C PHE A 62 -4.45 -0.64 -7.22
N SER A 63 -3.50 -1.42 -6.70
CA SER A 63 -2.08 -1.10 -6.86
C SER A 63 -1.66 -1.09 -8.33
N ARG A 64 -2.12 -2.06 -9.13
CA ARG A 64 -1.90 -2.10 -10.58
C ARG A 64 -2.51 -0.90 -11.29
N ALA A 65 -3.73 -0.50 -10.92
CA ALA A 65 -4.39 0.68 -11.47
C ALA A 65 -3.56 1.95 -11.21
N THR A 66 -3.12 2.19 -9.98
CA THR A 66 -2.29 3.36 -9.64
C THR A 66 -0.96 3.39 -10.41
N MET A 67 -0.32 2.23 -10.62
CA MET A 67 0.91 2.13 -11.42
C MET A 67 0.67 2.46 -12.89
N HIS A 68 -0.39 1.89 -13.47
CA HIS A 68 -0.76 2.09 -14.86
C HIS A 68 -1.10 3.56 -15.14
N ILE A 69 -1.95 4.16 -14.30
CA ILE A 69 -2.35 5.57 -14.42
C ILE A 69 -1.13 6.50 -14.35
N ARG A 70 -0.15 6.22 -13.49
CA ARG A 70 1.04 7.08 -13.34
C ARG A 70 2.15 6.79 -14.36
N LYS A 71 2.02 5.76 -15.20
CA LYS A 71 3.11 5.23 -16.06
C LYS A 71 4.43 5.01 -15.30
N ARG A 72 4.37 4.66 -14.01
CA ARG A 72 5.59 4.38 -13.24
C ARG A 72 6.03 2.94 -13.46
N ARG A 73 7.31 2.77 -13.81
CA ARG A 73 8.00 1.48 -13.71
C ARG A 73 8.26 1.16 -12.24
N GLU A 74 7.63 0.08 -11.75
CA GLU A 74 7.93 -0.83 -10.62
C GLU A 74 8.51 -0.31 -9.28
N ARG A 75 8.88 0.96 -9.12
CA ARG A 75 9.54 1.48 -7.90
C ARG A 75 8.62 1.46 -6.67
N ASN A 76 7.31 1.35 -6.85
CA ASN A 76 6.40 1.14 -5.74
C ASN A 76 5.15 0.39 -6.23
N PRO A 77 5.13 -0.96 -6.13
CA PRO A 77 3.99 -1.76 -6.56
C PRO A 77 2.84 -1.72 -5.56
N PHE A 78 2.91 -0.88 -4.52
CA PHE A 78 2.03 -0.96 -3.37
C PHE A 78 1.36 0.37 -3.05
N SER A 79 0.02 0.36 -3.15
CA SER A 79 -0.87 1.42 -2.67
C SER A 79 -1.68 0.85 -1.51
N TYR A 80 -1.50 1.42 -0.33
CA TYR A 80 -2.12 0.92 0.90
C TYR A 80 -3.55 1.39 1.03
N ILE A 81 -4.39 0.53 1.60
CA ILE A 81 -5.80 0.77 1.90
C ILE A 81 -5.98 0.76 3.41
N LEU A 82 -5.41 -0.24 4.09
CA LEU A 82 -5.48 -0.37 5.54
C LEU A 82 -4.08 -0.44 6.14
N GLN A 83 -3.95 0.09 7.36
CA GLN A 83 -2.79 -0.09 8.21
C GLN A 83 -3.16 -1.06 9.34
N HIS A 84 -2.23 -1.94 9.72
CA HIS A 84 -2.40 -2.74 10.93
C HIS A 84 -2.22 -1.80 12.12
N ASP A 85 -3.33 -1.41 12.76
CA ASP A 85 -3.32 -0.43 13.86
C ASP A 85 -2.58 -0.95 15.09
N GLU A 86 -2.49 -2.27 15.27
CA GLU A 86 -1.47 -2.86 16.14
C GLU A 86 -0.13 -2.76 15.41
N ASN A 87 0.44 -1.56 15.34
CA ASN A 87 1.89 -1.54 15.22
C ASN A 87 2.37 -2.32 16.45
N ILE A 88 2.95 -3.51 16.25
CA ILE A 88 3.66 -4.25 17.29
C ILE A 88 4.92 -3.43 17.57
N SER A 89 4.75 -2.25 18.18
CA SER A 89 5.80 -1.28 18.44
C SER A 89 6.30 -1.38 19.88
N VAL A 90 5.81 -2.32 20.69
CA VAL A 90 6.15 -2.28 22.11
C VAL A 90 6.28 -3.67 22.72
N LEU A 91 7.32 -4.39 22.29
CA LEU A 91 7.84 -5.51 23.06
C LEU A 91 9.27 -5.18 23.48
N PHE A 92 9.42 -4.84 24.76
CA PHE A 92 10.71 -4.85 25.45
C PHE A 92 10.98 -6.30 25.84
N VAL A 93 11.70 -7.00 24.99
CA VAL A 93 12.08 -8.40 25.24
C VAL A 93 13.57 -8.50 25.46
N GLU A 94 13.97 -9.34 26.40
CA GLU A 94 15.38 -9.68 26.63
C GLU A 94 15.98 -10.39 25.41
N GLU A 95 15.15 -11.15 24.69
CA GLU A 95 15.54 -11.85 23.47
C GLU A 95 14.42 -11.84 22.41
N ILE A 96 14.79 -11.63 21.15
CA ILE A 96 13.94 -11.83 19.97
C ILE A 96 14.38 -13.15 19.34
N THR A 97 13.54 -14.18 19.41
CA THR A 97 13.79 -15.51 18.83
C THR A 97 13.17 -15.64 17.44
N GLU A 98 13.59 -16.64 16.67
CA GLU A 98 12.98 -16.92 15.36
C GLU A 98 11.51 -17.34 15.48
N SER A 99 11.15 -18.15 16.48
CA SER A 99 9.75 -18.56 16.69
C SER A 99 8.85 -17.37 17.01
N PHE A 100 9.34 -16.41 17.80
CA PHE A 100 8.63 -15.16 18.05
C PHE A 100 8.37 -14.42 16.73
N VAL A 101 9.40 -14.15 15.93
CA VAL A 101 9.24 -13.46 14.63
C VAL A 101 8.27 -14.18 13.69
N VAL A 102 8.35 -15.51 13.62
CA VAL A 102 7.45 -16.31 12.78
C VAL A 102 6.00 -16.17 13.22
N ASN A 103 5.73 -16.17 14.54
CA ASN A 103 4.39 -15.99 15.06
C ASN A 103 3.84 -14.61 14.72
N GLU A 104 4.58 -13.53 14.98
CA GLU A 104 4.15 -12.16 14.67
C GLU A 104 3.86 -11.96 13.17
N ILE A 105 4.66 -12.59 12.30
CA ILE A 105 4.42 -12.52 10.84
C ILE A 105 3.16 -13.30 10.45
N ASN A 106 2.91 -14.47 11.05
CA ASN A 106 1.72 -15.25 10.78
C ASN A 106 0.46 -14.53 11.26
N ASP A 107 0.52 -13.87 12.42
CA ASP A 107 -0.58 -13.06 12.95
C ASP A 107 -0.94 -11.92 11.98
N VAL A 108 0.06 -11.23 11.43
CA VAL A 108 -0.17 -10.21 10.39
C VAL A 108 -0.79 -10.81 9.13
N ILE A 109 -0.37 -12.01 8.72
CA ILE A 109 -0.95 -12.69 7.55
C ILE A 109 -2.42 -13.04 7.81
N ASP A 110 -2.75 -13.53 9.00
CA ASP A 110 -4.11 -13.94 9.34
C ASP A 110 -5.03 -12.74 9.55
N TRP A 111 -4.55 -11.66 10.19
CA TRP A 111 -5.22 -10.36 10.17
C TRP A 111 -5.50 -9.92 8.73
N ALA A 112 -4.49 -9.99 7.86
CA ALA A 112 -4.61 -9.51 6.49
C ALA A 112 -5.64 -10.29 5.69
N LYS A 113 -5.77 -11.61 5.90
CA LYS A 113 -6.80 -12.44 5.27
C LYS A 113 -8.21 -12.12 5.77
N ALA A 114 -8.35 -11.69 7.02
CA ALA A 114 -9.64 -11.38 7.64
C ALA A 114 -10.23 -10.03 7.20
N GLN A 115 -9.42 -9.13 6.62
CA GLN A 115 -9.88 -7.80 6.22
C GLN A 115 -10.73 -7.81 4.95
N ASP A 116 -11.80 -7.01 4.96
CA ASP A 116 -12.45 -6.53 3.74
C ASP A 116 -11.78 -5.22 3.29
N LEU A 117 -11.36 -5.18 2.04
CA LEU A 117 -10.65 -4.05 1.46
C LEU A 117 -11.53 -3.16 0.58
N GLN A 118 -12.76 -3.60 0.25
CA GLN A 118 -13.66 -2.80 -0.57
C GLN A 118 -14.06 -1.46 0.10
N PRO A 119 -14.37 -1.40 1.41
CA PRO A 119 -14.73 -0.14 2.05
C PRO A 119 -13.68 0.95 1.89
N GLY A 120 -12.39 0.61 2.04
CA GLY A 120 -11.32 1.57 1.83
C GLY A 120 -11.11 1.99 0.37
N ILE A 121 -11.46 1.13 -0.61
CA ILE A 121 -11.54 1.54 -2.02
C ILE A 121 -12.67 2.53 -2.22
N ASP A 122 -13.83 2.29 -1.62
CA ASP A 122 -15.01 3.17 -1.74
C ASP A 122 -14.75 4.54 -1.09
N GLU A 123 -14.04 4.58 0.03
CA GLU A 123 -13.57 5.83 0.65
C GLU A 123 -12.67 6.62 -0.29
N TYR A 124 -11.72 5.96 -0.97
CA TYR A 124 -10.89 6.62 -1.98
C TYR A 124 -11.72 7.10 -3.18
N ALA A 125 -12.71 6.33 -3.62
CA ALA A 125 -13.62 6.74 -4.70
C ALA A 125 -14.47 7.96 -4.31
N ALA A 126 -14.78 8.14 -3.03
CA ALA A 126 -15.54 9.28 -2.51
C ALA A 126 -14.69 10.54 -2.24
N LEU A 127 -13.36 10.47 -2.36
CA LEU A 127 -12.49 11.61 -2.11
C LEU A 127 -12.78 12.80 -3.04
N PRO A 128 -12.72 14.04 -2.53
CA PRO A 128 -12.74 15.23 -3.37
C PRO A 128 -11.57 15.25 -4.37
N THR A 129 -11.80 15.75 -5.57
CA THR A 129 -10.79 15.90 -6.64
C THR A 129 -9.61 16.79 -6.23
N GLY A 130 -9.85 17.80 -5.39
CA GLY A 130 -8.86 18.71 -4.81
C GLY A 130 -8.09 18.16 -3.61
N SER A 131 -8.22 16.86 -3.29
CA SER A 131 -7.46 16.24 -2.20
C SER A 131 -5.95 16.40 -2.38
N LEU A 132 -5.20 16.50 -1.28
CA LEU A 132 -3.76 16.77 -1.34
C LEU A 132 -2.91 15.50 -1.54
N GLY A 133 -1.63 15.67 -1.87
CA GLY A 133 -0.68 14.57 -1.90
C GLY A 133 -0.99 13.52 -2.98
N ILE A 134 -1.00 12.24 -2.59
CA ILE A 134 -1.23 11.11 -3.52
C ILE A 134 -2.73 10.82 -3.74
N TYR A 135 -3.60 11.41 -2.91
CA TYR A 135 -5.02 11.04 -2.83
C TYR A 135 -5.80 11.22 -4.14
N PRO A 136 -5.57 12.25 -4.98
CA PRO A 136 -6.25 12.32 -6.28
C PRO A 136 -5.89 11.17 -7.23
N LEU A 137 -4.70 10.59 -7.12
CA LEU A 137 -4.34 9.39 -7.88
C LEU A 137 -5.09 8.16 -7.34
N TYR A 138 -5.23 8.05 -6.02
CA TYR A 138 -5.98 6.97 -5.38
C TYR A 138 -7.46 7.05 -5.71
N HIS A 139 -8.02 8.26 -5.74
CA HIS A 139 -9.37 8.51 -6.23
C HIS A 139 -9.59 7.99 -7.64
N LEU A 140 -8.75 8.38 -8.61
CA LEU A 140 -8.86 7.89 -9.99
C LEU A 140 -8.72 6.36 -10.10
N ALA A 141 -7.80 5.77 -9.33
CA ALA A 141 -7.62 4.32 -9.31
C ALA A 141 -8.81 3.59 -8.68
N ALA A 142 -9.43 4.17 -7.65
CA ALA A 142 -10.58 3.59 -6.97
C ALA A 142 -11.81 3.60 -7.88
N LEU A 143 -12.09 4.73 -8.54
CA LEU A 143 -13.13 4.82 -9.58
C LEU A 143 -12.90 3.79 -10.70
N ALA A 144 -11.65 3.62 -11.13
CA ALA A 144 -11.30 2.66 -12.17
C ALA A 144 -11.53 1.20 -11.76
N VAL A 145 -11.14 0.83 -10.54
CA VAL A 145 -11.38 -0.51 -9.97
C VAL A 145 -12.87 -0.76 -9.77
N ASN A 146 -13.61 0.24 -9.29
CA ASN A 146 -15.07 0.18 -9.11
C ASN A 146 -15.86 0.31 -10.42
N LYS A 147 -15.18 0.41 -11.57
CA LYS A 147 -15.80 0.53 -12.90
C LYS A 147 -16.74 1.74 -13.04
N ASP A 148 -16.46 2.83 -12.34
CA ASP A 148 -17.21 4.08 -12.44
C ASP A 148 -16.82 4.87 -13.71
N GLN A 149 -17.28 4.36 -14.84
CA GLN A 149 -17.06 4.95 -16.16
C GLN A 149 -17.73 6.32 -16.29
N VAL A 150 -18.88 6.53 -15.63
CA VAL A 150 -19.67 7.76 -15.74
C VAL A 150 -18.89 8.92 -15.14
N THR A 151 -18.38 8.76 -13.91
CA THR A 151 -17.60 9.80 -13.23
C THR A 151 -16.28 10.07 -13.97
N LEU A 152 -15.56 9.03 -14.39
CA LEU A 152 -14.29 9.18 -15.12
C LEU A 152 -14.47 9.86 -16.47
N LEU A 153 -15.53 9.51 -17.22
CA LEU A 153 -15.84 10.17 -18.50
C LEU A 153 -16.24 11.62 -18.29
N ASN A 154 -16.99 11.93 -17.22
CA ASN A 154 -17.31 13.30 -16.86
C ASN A 154 -16.04 14.13 -16.63
N TYR A 155 -15.11 13.63 -15.80
CA TYR A 155 -13.84 14.31 -15.57
C TYR A 155 -13.03 14.52 -16.85
N LEU A 156 -12.99 13.51 -17.73
CA LEU A 156 -12.29 13.61 -19.01
C LEU A 156 -12.88 14.71 -19.90
N ASN A 157 -14.21 14.86 -19.92
CA ASN A 157 -14.88 15.91 -20.69
C ASN A 157 -14.57 17.31 -20.14
N HIS A 158 -14.57 17.49 -18.81
CA HIS A 158 -14.16 18.74 -18.19
C HIS A 158 -12.71 19.11 -18.54
N PHE A 159 -11.78 18.16 -18.42
CA PHE A 159 -10.37 18.40 -18.76
C PHE A 159 -10.18 18.83 -20.22
N LYS A 160 -10.90 18.20 -21.15
CA LYS A 160 -10.89 18.57 -22.58
C LYS A 160 -11.45 19.97 -22.83
N ALA A 161 -12.40 20.43 -22.01
CA ALA A 161 -12.96 21.77 -22.05
C ALA A 161 -12.07 22.82 -21.35
N GLY A 162 -10.94 22.42 -20.75
CA GLY A 162 -10.04 23.30 -20.00
C GLY A 162 -10.43 23.50 -18.53
N ASP A 163 -11.49 22.83 -18.06
CA ASP A 163 -11.89 22.82 -16.66
C ASP A 163 -11.23 21.64 -15.93
N ARG A 164 -10.45 21.95 -14.89
CA ARG A 164 -9.69 20.94 -14.15
C ARG A 164 -10.40 20.41 -12.92
N LEU A 165 -11.62 20.86 -12.60
CA LEU A 165 -12.39 20.38 -11.44
C LEU A 165 -11.57 20.36 -10.13
N ASP A 166 -10.76 21.39 -9.91
CA ASP A 166 -9.85 21.52 -8.76
C ASP A 166 -8.79 20.42 -8.59
N PHE A 167 -8.62 19.53 -9.57
CA PHE A 167 -7.55 18.54 -9.51
C PHE A 167 -6.18 19.23 -9.42
N VAL A 168 -5.39 18.76 -8.47
CA VAL A 168 -4.00 19.18 -8.26
C VAL A 168 -3.19 19.14 -9.57
N PRO A 169 -2.20 20.05 -9.76
CA PRO A 169 -1.55 20.25 -11.06
C PRO A 169 -0.91 19.00 -11.69
N TYR A 170 -0.47 18.03 -10.88
CA TYR A 170 0.20 16.83 -11.39
C TYR A 170 -0.76 15.81 -12.04
N ILE A 171 -2.06 15.89 -11.77
CA ILE A 171 -3.06 15.04 -12.42
C ILE A 171 -3.29 15.57 -13.82
N THR A 172 -3.02 14.77 -14.85
CA THR A 172 -3.16 15.19 -16.24
C THR A 172 -4.35 14.53 -16.91
N GLN A 173 -4.78 15.04 -18.06
CA GLN A 173 -5.84 14.40 -18.85
C GLN A 173 -5.52 12.92 -19.12
N GLU A 174 -4.25 12.61 -19.43
CA GLU A 174 -3.83 11.23 -19.71
C GLU A 174 -3.90 10.31 -18.48
N TYR A 175 -3.92 10.85 -17.26
CA TYR A 175 -4.16 10.02 -16.06
C TYR A 175 -5.62 9.57 -16.03
N ILE A 176 -6.53 10.49 -16.33
CA ILE A 176 -7.98 10.23 -16.36
C ILE A 176 -8.32 9.28 -17.51
N GLU A 177 -7.71 9.47 -18.69
CA GLU A 177 -7.85 8.55 -19.83
C GLU A 177 -7.43 7.13 -19.47
N ARG A 178 -6.26 6.96 -18.83
CA ARG A 178 -5.80 5.63 -18.40
C ARG A 178 -6.68 5.02 -17.30
N ALA A 179 -7.23 5.83 -16.41
CA ALA A 179 -8.18 5.36 -15.41
C ALA A 179 -9.48 4.88 -16.08
N TYR A 180 -10.00 5.64 -17.05
CA TYR A 180 -11.17 5.28 -17.84
C TYR A 180 -10.95 4.00 -18.66
N GLU A 181 -9.79 3.83 -19.29
CA GLU A 181 -9.42 2.60 -20.00
C GLU A 181 -9.46 1.36 -19.09
N ILE A 182 -9.05 1.49 -17.82
CA ILE A 182 -9.16 0.40 -16.83
C ILE A 182 -10.64 0.13 -16.48
N ALA A 183 -11.44 1.18 -16.34
CA ALA A 183 -12.87 1.07 -16.01
C ALA A 183 -13.70 0.39 -17.13
N CYS A 184 -13.25 0.49 -18.38
CA CYS A 184 -13.92 -0.09 -19.55
C CYS A 184 -13.55 -1.56 -19.85
N LYS A 185 -12.54 -2.11 -19.19
CA LYS A 185 -12.15 -3.52 -19.30
C LYS A 185 -13.04 -4.41 -18.44
#